data_AF-A0A7S0L7Y8-F1
#
_entry.id   AF-A0A7S0L7Y8-F1
#
_cell.length_a   1.000
_cell.length_b   1.000
_cell.length_c   1.000
_cell.angle_alpha   90.00
_cell.angle_beta   90.00
_cell.angle_gamma   90.00
#
_symmetry.space_group_name_H-M   'P 1'
#
loop_
_entity.id
_entity.type
_entity.pdbx_description
1 polymer ?
#
loop_
_entity_poly.entity_id
_entity_poly.type
_entity_poly.pdbx_seq_one_letter_code
_entity_poly.pdbx_strand_id
1 'polypeptide(L)'
;LTEFAIDLEHHSHRSYRGFVCLLQISTKEEDFLVDAIELRHLLHHLNEPLTNPKITKVMHGADLDVLWLQRDFGLYLVGLFDTAQAAAVLELSSYMLAHLLKSYCAVTPNKAY
;
A
#
# COMPACT_ATOMS: atom_id res chain seq x y z
N LEU A 1 18.12 -0.12 -2.32
CA LEU A 1 16.81 0.41 -1.86
C LEU A 1 16.69 0.17 -0.37
N THR A 2 16.49 1.21 0.43
CA THR A 2 16.32 1.14 1.89
C THR A 2 14.84 1.13 2.29
N GLU A 3 13.98 1.75 1.49
CA GLU A 3 12.53 1.77 1.69
C GLU A 3 11.78 1.99 0.37
N PHE A 4 10.50 1.62 0.35
CA PHE A 4 9.53 1.99 -0.68
C PHE A 4 8.11 2.03 -0.11
N ALA A 5 7.22 2.78 -0.76
CA ALA A 5 5.81 2.86 -0.40
C ALA A 5 4.96 1.90 -1.23
N ILE A 6 3.85 1.43 -0.65
CA ILE A 6 2.89 0.54 -1.29
C ILE A 6 1.47 1.01 -0.99
N ASP A 7 0.60 0.94 -1.99
CA ASP A 7 -0.86 1.09 -1.84
C ASP A 7 -1.58 0.13 -2.81
N LEU A 8 -2.86 -0.16 -2.56
CA LEU A 8 -3.66 -1.09 -3.37
C LEU A 8 -5.01 -0.50 -3.75
N GLU A 9 -5.46 -0.78 -4.98
CA GLU A 9 -6.85 -0.57 -5.38
C GLU A 9 -7.62 -1.89 -5.39
N HIS A 10 -8.74 -1.93 -4.67
CA HIS A 10 -9.54 -3.15 -4.49
C HIS A 10 -10.96 -3.01 -5.06
N HIS A 11 -11.41 -4.02 -5.81
CA HIS A 11 -12.77 -4.10 -6.34
C HIS A 11 -13.58 -5.23 -5.68
N SER A 12 -14.79 -4.91 -5.22
CA SER A 12 -15.70 -5.88 -4.58
C SER A 12 -17.10 -5.94 -5.20
N HIS A 13 -17.51 -4.99 -6.05
CA HIS A 13 -18.90 -4.92 -6.53
C HIS A 13 -19.31 -6.13 -7.38
N ARG A 14 -18.40 -6.66 -8.21
CA ARG A 14 -18.64 -7.81 -9.11
C ARG A 14 -17.81 -9.04 -8.73
N SER A 15 -17.38 -9.15 -7.48
CA SER A 15 -16.65 -10.31 -6.97
C SER A 15 -17.06 -10.60 -5.53
N TYR A 16 -17.41 -11.85 -5.23
CA TYR A 16 -17.86 -12.24 -3.89
C TYR A 16 -16.81 -11.97 -2.81
N ARG A 17 -15.56 -12.36 -3.05
CA ARG A 17 -14.45 -12.14 -2.11
C ARG A 17 -13.76 -10.79 -2.33
N GLY A 18 -14.04 -10.10 -3.44
CA GLY A 18 -13.24 -8.99 -3.94
C GLY A 18 -11.91 -9.44 -4.56
N PHE A 19 -11.24 -8.52 -5.26
CA PHE A 19 -9.89 -8.71 -5.79
C PHE A 19 -9.15 -7.37 -5.89
N VAL A 20 -7.83 -7.41 -5.72
CA VAL A 20 -6.95 -6.27 -5.99
C VAL A 20 -6.80 -6.10 -7.50
N CYS A 21 -7.03 -4.89 -7.98
CA CYS A 21 -6.99 -4.52 -9.40
C CYS A 21 -5.67 -3.84 -9.76
N LEU A 22 -5.13 -3.04 -8.84
CA LEU A 22 -3.93 -2.24 -9.04
C LEU A 22 -3.07 -2.30 -7.79
N LEU A 23 -1.76 -2.33 -8.00
CA LEU A 23 -0.74 -2.20 -6.96
C LEU A 23 0.10 -0.97 -7.31
N GLN A 24 0.14 0.00 -6.40
CA GLN A 24 0.98 1.19 -6.51
C GLN A 24 2.26 0.97 -5.69
N ILE A 25 3.42 1.23 -6.29
CA ILE A 25 4.71 1.18 -5.60
C ILE A 25 5.48 2.48 -5.90
N SER A 26 5.98 3.15 -4.87
CA SER A 26 6.81 4.34 -5.05
C SER A 26 8.17 4.16 -4.37
N THR A 27 9.22 4.46 -5.12
CA THR A 27 10.60 4.55 -4.62
C THR A 27 10.96 6.01 -4.37
N LYS A 28 12.24 6.34 -4.17
CA LYS A 28 12.65 7.75 -4.10
C LYS A 28 12.74 8.38 -5.49
N GLU A 29 12.95 7.56 -6.50
CA GLU A 29 13.26 7.98 -7.86
C GLU A 29 12.03 7.89 -8.77
N GLU A 30 11.18 6.88 -8.59
CA GLU A 30 10.15 6.51 -9.56
C GLU A 30 8.88 5.95 -8.89
N ASP A 31 7.76 6.14 -9.58
CA ASP A 31 6.44 5.60 -9.25
C ASP A 31 6.05 4.52 -10.26
N PHE A 32 5.51 3.41 -9.75
CA PHE A 32 5.10 2.25 -10.51
C PHE A 32 3.61 1.98 -10.31
N LEU A 33 2.89 1.80 -11.42
CA LEU A 33 1.53 1.29 -11.43
C LEU A 33 1.56 -0.13 -12.01
N VAL A 34 1.28 -1.10 -11.16
CA VAL A 34 1.36 -2.52 -11.51
C VAL A 34 -0.05 -3.06 -11.71
N ASP A 35 -0.35 -3.52 -12.93
CA ASP A 35 -1.61 -4.20 -13.25
C ASP A 35 -1.66 -5.54 -12.52
N ALA A 36 -2.45 -5.59 -11.44
CA ALA A 36 -2.53 -6.74 -10.57
C ALA A 36 -3.49 -7.82 -11.10
N ILE A 37 -4.26 -7.51 -12.15
CA ILE A 37 -5.13 -8.47 -12.83
C ILE A 37 -4.29 -9.28 -13.82
N GLU A 38 -3.57 -8.60 -14.70
CA GLU A 38 -2.75 -9.23 -15.74
C GLU A 38 -1.58 -10.01 -15.12
N LEU A 39 -0.90 -9.41 -14.14
CA LEU A 39 0.31 -9.98 -13.54
C LEU A 39 0.01 -10.87 -12.32
N ARG A 40 -1.27 -11.18 -12.03
CA ARG A 40 -1.70 -11.89 -10.81
C ARG A 40 -0.85 -13.12 -10.46
N HIS A 41 -0.52 -13.93 -11.47
CA HIS A 41 0.24 -15.17 -11.31
C HIS A 41 1.75 -14.96 -11.09
N LEU A 42 2.27 -13.77 -11.42
CA LEU A 42 3.68 -13.40 -11.29
C LEU A 42 3.97 -12.55 -10.04
N LEU A 43 2.95 -11.92 -9.46
CA LEU A 43 3.13 -11.00 -8.32
C LEU A 43 3.77 -11.66 -7.10
N HIS A 44 3.70 -12.97 -6.94
CA HIS A 44 4.37 -13.71 -5.87
C HIS A 44 5.90 -13.48 -5.82
N HIS A 45 6.54 -13.11 -6.94
CA HIS A 45 7.96 -12.73 -6.99
C HIS A 45 8.27 -11.51 -6.11
N LEU A 46 7.30 -10.64 -5.86
CA LEU A 46 7.48 -9.48 -4.97
C LEU A 46 7.70 -9.86 -3.51
N ASN A 47 7.53 -11.14 -3.12
CA ASN A 47 7.91 -11.58 -1.77
C ASN A 47 9.38 -11.28 -1.45
N GLU A 48 10.29 -11.34 -2.44
CA GLU A 48 11.71 -11.06 -2.19
C GLU A 48 11.93 -9.67 -1.56
N PRO A 49 11.47 -8.55 -2.15
CA PRO A 49 11.56 -7.24 -1.49
C PRO A 49 10.56 -7.07 -0.33
N LEU A 50 9.34 -7.60 -0.42
CA LEU A 50 8.29 -7.39 0.58
C LEU A 50 8.57 -8.08 1.92
N THR A 51 9.28 -9.20 1.91
CA THR A 51 9.65 -9.96 3.12
C THR A 51 11.10 -9.73 3.56
N ASN A 52 11.87 -8.90 2.85
CA ASN A 52 13.20 -8.52 3.29
C ASN A 52 13.14 -7.50 4.46
N PRO A 53 13.56 -7.87 5.69
CA PRO A 53 13.47 -7.00 6.86
C PRO A 53 14.41 -5.79 6.79
N LYS A 54 15.38 -5.78 5.87
CA LYS A 54 16.30 -4.65 5.66
C LYS A 54 15.70 -3.54 4.79
N ILE A 55 14.54 -3.78 4.19
CA ILE A 55 13.84 -2.80 3.36
C ILE A 55 12.55 -2.43 4.06
N THR A 56 12.33 -1.16 4.37
CA THR A 56 11.07 -0.72 4.99
C THR A 56 9.98 -0.61 3.94
N LYS A 57 8.82 -1.21 4.20
CA LYS A 57 7.62 -1.02 3.37
C LYS A 57 6.73 0.00 4.06
N VAL A 58 6.51 1.15 3.42
CA VAL A 58 5.68 2.21 3.96
C VAL A 58 4.27 2.06 3.39
N MET A 59 3.26 2.03 4.25
CA MET A 59 1.85 1.99 3.84
C MET A 59 1.03 2.95 4.71
N HIS A 60 -0.24 3.13 4.40
CA HIS A 60 -1.15 3.97 5.16
C HIS A 60 -2.45 3.23 5.47
N GLY A 61 -2.62 2.76 6.71
CA GLY A 61 -3.82 2.03 7.11
C GLY A 61 -3.91 0.65 6.45
N ALA A 62 -2.84 -0.15 6.56
CA ALA A 62 -2.63 -1.36 5.77
C ALA A 62 -3.44 -2.59 6.24
N ASP A 63 -4.37 -2.44 7.18
CA ASP A 63 -5.09 -3.57 7.81
C ASP A 63 -5.77 -4.49 6.78
N LEU A 64 -6.47 -3.90 5.79
CA LEU A 64 -7.12 -4.65 4.73
C LEU A 64 -6.15 -5.07 3.63
N ASP A 65 -5.15 -4.24 3.32
CA ASP A 65 -4.18 -4.51 2.28
C ASP A 65 -3.36 -5.76 2.58
N VAL A 66 -2.95 -5.95 3.83
CA VAL A 66 -2.25 -7.14 4.30
C VAL A 66 -3.08 -8.40 4.01
N LEU A 67 -4.40 -8.36 4.25
CA LEU A 67 -5.29 -9.49 3.98
C LEU A 67 -5.43 -9.74 2.48
N TRP A 68 -5.55 -8.68 1.68
CA TRP A 68 -5.72 -8.80 0.24
C TRP A 68 -4.46 -9.29 -0.46
N LEU A 69 -3.27 -8.82 -0.07
CA LEU A 69 -1.97 -9.30 -0.55
C LEU A 69 -1.82 -10.81 -0.35
N GLN A 70 -2.19 -11.31 0.84
CA GLN A 70 -2.14 -12.74 1.15
C GLN A 70 -3.18 -13.52 0.36
N ARG A 71 -4.43 -13.04 0.33
CA ARG A 71 -5.55 -13.70 -0.36
C ARG A 71 -5.30 -13.85 -1.85
N ASP A 72 -4.81 -12.78 -2.50
CA ASP A 72 -4.80 -12.69 -3.95
C ASP A 72 -3.50 -13.15 -4.59
N PHE A 73 -2.37 -12.94 -3.92
CA PHE A 73 -1.04 -13.10 -4.51
C PHE A 73 -0.09 -13.96 -3.67
N GLY A 74 -0.48 -14.37 -2.45
CA GLY A 74 0.41 -15.04 -1.52
C GLY A 74 1.58 -14.15 -1.08
N LEU A 75 1.35 -12.84 -1.00
CA LEU A 75 2.34 -11.85 -0.60
C LEU A 75 2.26 -11.55 0.89
N TYR A 76 3.43 -11.40 1.52
CA TYR A 76 3.58 -11.11 2.94
C TYR A 76 4.49 -9.91 3.15
N LEU A 77 4.32 -9.23 4.29
CA LEU A 77 5.07 -8.02 4.64
C LEU A 77 5.93 -8.26 5.89
N VAL A 78 7.21 -7.95 5.81
CA VAL A 78 8.15 -7.93 6.95
C VAL A 78 8.89 -6.60 6.94
N GLY A 79 8.86 -5.84 8.04
CA GLY A 79 9.41 -4.48 8.08
C GLY A 79 8.42 -3.43 7.54
N LEU A 80 7.14 -3.58 7.88
CA LEU A 80 6.08 -2.62 7.58
C LEU A 80 6.16 -1.41 8.52
N PHE A 81 6.06 -0.21 7.96
CA PHE A 81 5.83 1.04 8.68
C PHE A 81 4.50 1.63 8.22
N ASP A 82 3.51 1.67 9.13
CA ASP A 82 2.18 2.20 8.83
C ASP A 82 2.06 3.66 9.30
N THR A 83 1.82 4.56 8.35
CA THR A 83 1.72 6.00 8.60
C THR A 83 0.42 6.41 9.30
N ALA A 84 -0.67 5.65 9.18
CA ALA A 84 -1.89 5.90 9.94
C ALA A 84 -1.67 5.56 11.43
N GLN A 85 -0.96 4.47 11.71
CA GLN A 85 -0.55 4.11 13.07
C GLN A 85 0.42 5.14 13.65
N ALA A 86 1.40 5.59 12.86
CA ALA A 86 2.31 6.66 13.29
C ALA A 86 1.55 7.96 13.61
N ALA A 87 0.58 8.35 12.79
CA ALA A 87 -0.26 9.51 13.04
C ALA A 87 -1.08 9.38 14.34
N ALA A 88 -1.56 8.17 14.67
CA ALA A 88 -2.25 7.89 15.92
C ALA A 88 -1.32 8.00 17.14
N VAL A 89 -0.11 7.44 17.06
CA VAL A 89 0.90 7.53 18.13
C VAL A 89 1.34 8.98 18.37
N LEU A 90 1.40 9.79 17.31
CA LEU A 90 1.73 11.22 17.38
C LEU A 90 0.54 12.11 17.77
N GLU A 91 -0.63 11.53 18.01
CA GLU A 91 -1.86 12.25 18.39
C GLU A 91 -2.23 13.37 17.41
N LEU A 92 -2.04 13.14 16.11
CA LEU A 92 -2.40 14.10 15.09
C LEU A 92 -3.92 14.33 15.05
N SER A 93 -4.32 15.53 14.64
CA SER A 93 -5.74 15.90 14.54
C SER A 93 -6.57 15.02 13.58
N SER A 94 -5.92 14.33 12.64
CA SER A 94 -6.54 13.31 11.81
C SER A 94 -5.49 12.31 11.31
N TYR A 95 -5.88 11.05 11.20
CA TYR A 95 -5.03 9.95 10.73
C TYR A 95 -5.22 9.62 9.25
N MET A 96 -6.09 10.36 8.55
CA MET A 96 -6.39 10.10 7.14
C MET A 96 -5.21 10.51 6.25
N LEU A 97 -4.95 9.73 5.19
CA LEU A 97 -3.90 10.07 4.21
C LEU A 97 -4.05 11.48 3.65
N ALA A 98 -5.30 11.89 3.36
CA ALA A 98 -5.58 13.23 2.88
C ALA A 98 -5.17 14.35 3.86
N HIS A 99 -5.24 14.09 5.16
CA HIS A 99 -4.74 15.02 6.17
C HIS A 99 -3.21 15.07 6.14
N LEU A 100 -2.54 13.91 6.08
CA LEU A 100 -1.07 13.85 6.04
C LEU A 100 -0.52 14.51 4.78
N LEU A 101 -1.09 14.23 3.61
CA LEU A 101 -0.72 14.86 2.34
C LEU A 101 -0.86 16.38 2.39
N LYS A 102 -1.95 16.88 2.99
CA LYS A 102 -2.17 18.32 3.13
C LYS A 102 -1.17 18.95 4.10
N SER A 103 -0.96 18.33 5.25
CA SER A 103 -0.13 18.86 6.33
C SER A 103 1.36 18.80 6.02
N TYR A 104 1.84 17.72 5.41
CA TYR A 104 3.27 17.50 5.17
C TYR A 104 3.73 17.77 3.73
N CYS A 105 2.83 17.65 2.75
CA CYS A 105 3.19 17.78 1.33
C CYS A 105 2.50 18.98 0.65
N ALA A 106 1.62 19.70 1.35
CA ALA A 106 0.77 20.76 0.77
C ALA A 106 -0.09 20.26 -0.42
N VAL A 107 -0.44 18.98 -0.45
CA VAL A 107 -1.23 18.35 -1.51
C VAL A 107 -2.67 18.14 -1.04
N THR A 108 -3.65 18.54 -1.85
CA THR A 108 -5.07 18.20 -1.63
C THR A 108 -5.45 17.07 -2.58
N PRO A 109 -5.68 15.84 -2.09
CA PRO A 109 -6.03 14.73 -2.95
C PRO A 109 -7.44 14.89 -3.52
N ASN A 110 -7.62 14.47 -4.77
CA ASN A 110 -8.91 14.37 -5.41
C ASN A 110 -9.61 13.08 -4.97
N LYS A 111 -10.81 13.18 -4.39
CA LYS A 111 -11.59 12.04 -3.88
C LYS A 111 -12.66 11.51 -4.85
N ALA A 112 -12.58 11.90 -6.13
CA ALA A 112 -13.55 11.48 -7.13
C ALA A 112 -13.45 9.99 -7.49
N TYR A 113 -12.36 9.33 -7.10
CA TYR A 113 -12.02 7.95 -7.40
C TYR A 113 -11.62 7.23 -6.11
#